data_AF-A0AAU2YCP1-F1
#
_entry.id   AF-A0AAU2YCP1-F1
#
_cell.length_a   1.000
_cell.length_b   1.000
_cell.length_c   1.000
_cell.angle_alpha   90.00
_cell.angle_beta   90.00
_cell.angle_gamma   90.00
#
_symmetry.space_group_name_H-M   'P 1'
#
loop_
_entity.id
_entity.type
_entity.pdbx_description
1 polymer ?
#
loop_
_entity_poly.entity_id
_entity_poly.type
_entity_poly.pdbx_seq_one_letter_code
_entity_poly.pdbx_strand_id
1 'polypeptide(L)'
;MRLLIWRDAAHFDRFEDLTCALCGKPTPMRSHTQEPVHKVCAEQWNHAHPEAPRYRAGTRDLGTQRFHDDAPTTSKQTTVRQLPKRAAPEPMTLQLPTTERKSA
;
A
#
# COMPACT_ATOMS: atom_id res chain seq x y z
N MET A 1 -2.52 -2.61 -22.68
CA MET A 1 -3.49 -2.84 -21.59
C MET A 1 -2.84 -2.54 -20.24
N ARG A 2 -3.45 -1.70 -19.40
CA ARG A 2 -2.97 -1.42 -18.03
C ARG A 2 -3.65 -2.39 -17.06
N LEU A 3 -2.88 -2.92 -16.11
CA LEU A 3 -3.42 -3.78 -15.06
C LEU A 3 -3.99 -2.94 -13.92
N LEU A 4 -5.17 -3.36 -13.44
CA LEU A 4 -5.80 -2.77 -12.27
C LEU A 4 -5.17 -3.32 -10.99
N ILE A 5 -5.16 -2.52 -9.93
CA ILE A 5 -4.67 -2.89 -8.61
C ILE A 5 -5.85 -2.80 -7.64
N TRP A 6 -6.60 -3.90 -7.52
CA TRP A 6 -7.67 -4.10 -6.55
C TRP A 6 -7.11 -4.91 -5.37
N ARG A 7 -6.56 -4.21 -4.40
CA ARG A 7 -5.99 -4.77 -3.17
C ARG A 7 -6.99 -4.78 -2.03
N ASP A 8 -7.97 -3.88 -2.03
CA ASP A 8 -9.03 -3.86 -1.04
C ASP A 8 -9.89 -5.13 -1.12
N ALA A 9 -10.17 -5.74 0.04
CA ALA A 9 -11.04 -6.89 0.16
C ALA A 9 -12.50 -6.57 -0.25
N ALA A 10 -12.89 -5.29 -0.25
CA ALA A 10 -14.19 -4.83 -0.76
C ALA A 10 -14.45 -5.22 -2.23
N HIS A 11 -13.40 -5.54 -2.99
CA HIS A 11 -13.52 -6.03 -4.35
C HIS A 11 -13.84 -7.52 -4.46
N PHE A 12 -13.83 -8.27 -3.36
CA PHE A 12 -14.02 -9.72 -3.38
C PHE A 12 -15.10 -10.15 -2.39
N ASP A 13 -16.25 -10.54 -2.91
CA ASP A 13 -17.32 -11.18 -2.15
C ASP A 13 -17.18 -12.70 -2.26
N ARG A 14 -16.87 -13.34 -1.13
CA ARG A 14 -16.67 -14.80 -1.05
C ARG A 14 -17.97 -15.59 -0.92
N PHE A 15 -19.11 -14.94 -0.74
CA PHE A 15 -20.38 -15.58 -0.44
C PHE A 15 -21.30 -15.62 -1.64
N GLU A 16 -21.23 -14.62 -2.52
CA GLU A 16 -22.11 -14.52 -3.67
C GLU A 16 -21.36 -14.28 -4.98
N ASP A 17 -21.47 -15.25 -5.88
CA ASP A 17 -21.11 -15.07 -7.28
C ASP A 17 -22.25 -14.40 -8.03
N LEU A 18 -21.96 -13.27 -8.67
CA LEU A 18 -22.90 -12.56 -9.54
C LEU A 18 -22.42 -12.62 -10.99
N THR A 19 -23.34 -12.40 -11.94
CA THR A 19 -23.02 -12.38 -13.35
C THR A 19 -22.13 -11.18 -13.70
N CYS A 20 -20.94 -11.43 -14.25
CA CYS A 20 -20.04 -10.38 -14.73
C CYS A 20 -20.74 -9.52 -15.80
N ALA A 21 -20.82 -8.22 -15.57
CA ALA A 21 -21.50 -7.27 -16.46
C ALA A 21 -20.90 -7.17 -17.87
N LEU A 22 -19.66 -7.65 -18.07
CA LEU A 22 -18.96 -7.57 -19.35
C LEU A 22 -18.97 -8.89 -20.14
N CYS A 23 -18.88 -10.04 -19.47
CA CYS A 23 -18.75 -11.34 -20.15
C CYS A 23 -19.87 -12.33 -19.82
N GLY A 24 -20.77 -12.00 -18.88
CA GLY A 24 -21.89 -12.85 -18.49
C GLY A 24 -21.54 -14.08 -17.65
N LYS A 25 -20.27 -14.31 -17.32
CA LYS A 25 -19.86 -15.46 -16.49
C LYS A 25 -19.91 -15.11 -14.99
N PRO A 26 -20.16 -16.08 -14.09
CA PRO A 26 -20.16 -15.82 -12.65
C PRO A 26 -18.83 -15.23 -12.15
N THR A 27 -18.91 -14.32 -11.19
CA THR A 27 -17.74 -13.71 -10.55
C THR A 27 -17.99 -13.33 -9.09
N PRO A 28 -17.02 -13.63 -8.20
CA PRO A 28 -17.04 -13.14 -6.83
C PRO A 28 -16.57 -11.69 -6.74
N MET A 29 -16.08 -11.10 -7.83
CA MET A 29 -15.45 -9.78 -7.78
C MET A 29 -16.43 -8.64 -8.02
N ARG A 30 -16.12 -7.48 -7.44
CA ARG A 30 -16.88 -6.24 -7.51
C ARG A 30 -15.97 -5.08 -7.90
N SER A 31 -16.46 -4.17 -8.73
CA SER A 31 -15.81 -2.87 -8.96
C SER A 31 -15.95 -1.96 -7.73
N HIS A 32 -15.34 -0.77 -7.78
CA HIS A 32 -15.52 0.27 -6.77
C HIS A 32 -16.99 0.68 -6.56
N THR A 33 -17.84 0.54 -7.58
CA THR A 33 -19.27 0.85 -7.53
C THR A 33 -20.13 -0.39 -7.24
N GLN A 34 -19.53 -1.47 -6.74
CA GLN A 34 -20.19 -2.76 -6.50
C GLN A 34 -20.72 -3.46 -7.76
N GLU A 35 -20.27 -3.05 -8.95
CA GLU A 35 -20.64 -3.73 -10.20
C GLU A 35 -19.93 -5.09 -10.28
N PRO A 36 -20.64 -6.21 -10.52
CA PRO A 36 -20.00 -7.52 -10.64
C PRO A 36 -19.19 -7.60 -11.93
N VAL A 37 -17.88 -7.78 -11.81
CA VAL A 37 -16.99 -7.79 -12.97
C VAL A 37 -15.70 -8.55 -12.70
N HIS A 38 -15.23 -9.34 -13.68
CA HIS A 38 -13.86 -9.87 -13.60
C HIS A 38 -12.87 -8.73 -13.81
N LYS A 39 -11.81 -8.71 -13.01
CA LYS A 39 -10.69 -7.76 -13.08
C LYS A 39 -10.12 -7.70 -14.49
N VAL A 40 -9.90 -8.85 -15.13
CA VAL A 40 -9.41 -8.90 -16.51
C VAL A 40 -10.39 -8.29 -17.51
N CYS A 41 -11.70 -8.47 -17.32
CA CYS A 41 -12.71 -7.85 -18.17
C CYS A 41 -12.72 -6.32 -17.98
N ALA A 42 -12.59 -5.85 -16.73
CA ALA A 42 -12.49 -4.42 -16.43
C ALA A 42 -11.22 -3.79 -17.05
N GLU A 43 -10.08 -4.47 -16.98
CA GLU A 43 -8.83 -4.04 -17.60
C GLU A 43 -8.93 -4.00 -19.14
N GLN A 44 -9.58 -5.00 -19.75
CA GLN A 44 -9.85 -5.04 -21.19
C GLN A 44 -10.77 -3.89 -21.60
N TRP A 45 -11.82 -3.62 -20.82
CA TRP A 45 -12.72 -2.50 -21.05
C TRP A 45 -11.98 -1.16 -21.01
N ASN A 46 -11.13 -0.95 -19.99
CA ASN A 46 -10.28 0.24 -19.89
C ASN A 46 -9.33 0.41 -21.07
N HIS A 47 -8.85 -0.69 -21.66
CA HIS A 47 -8.00 -0.65 -22.83
C HIS A 47 -8.78 -0.30 -24.10
N ALA A 48 -9.99 -0.85 -24.25
CA ALA A 48 -10.85 -0.65 -25.42
C ALA A 48 -11.53 0.72 -25.45
N HIS A 49 -11.62 1.42 -24.31
CA HIS A 49 -12.29 2.74 -24.19
C HIS A 49 -11.31 3.81 -23.67
N PRO A 50 -10.29 4.20 -24.46
CA PRO A 50 -9.35 5.26 -24.07
C PRO A 50 -10.02 6.63 -23.88
N GLU A 51 -11.15 6.87 -24.54
CA GLU A 51 -11.96 8.09 -24.48
C GLU A 51 -12.86 8.17 -23.24
N ALA A 52 -13.06 7.06 -22.52
CA ALA A 52 -13.90 7.06 -21.34
C ALA A 52 -13.33 7.99 -20.24
N PRO A 53 -14.21 8.64 -19.44
CA PRO A 53 -13.78 9.49 -18.34
C PRO A 53 -12.75 8.79 -17.44
N ARG A 54 -11.62 9.46 -17.19
CA ARG A 54 -10.49 8.90 -16.42
C ARG A 54 -10.63 9.25 -14.94
N TYR A 55 -10.25 8.32 -14.06
CA TYR A 55 -10.08 8.58 -12.64
C TYR A 55 -8.59 8.82 -12.35
N ARG A 56 -8.27 9.98 -11.77
CA ARG A 56 -6.88 10.41 -11.53
C ARG A 56 -6.70 10.84 -10.08
N ALA A 57 -5.59 10.43 -9.47
CA ALA A 57 -5.14 10.93 -8.17
C ALA A 57 -3.85 11.75 -8.38
N GLY A 58 -4.00 13.07 -8.47
CA GLY A 58 -2.92 13.97 -8.90
C GLY A 58 -2.48 13.66 -10.33
N THR A 59 -1.20 13.37 -10.52
CA THR A 59 -0.64 13.02 -11.85
C THR A 59 -0.83 11.56 -12.24
N ARG A 60 -1.24 10.69 -11.30
CA ARG A 60 -1.43 9.26 -11.57
C ARG A 60 -2.79 9.00 -12.19
N ASP A 61 -2.79 8.47 -13.41
CA ASP A 61 -3.95 7.78 -13.98
C ASP A 61 -4.20 6.49 -13.19
N LEU A 62 -5.42 6.26 -12.72
CA LEU A 62 -5.80 5.05 -11.99
C LEU A 62 -6.73 4.14 -12.81
N GLY A 63 -7.13 4.55 -14.01
CA GLY A 63 -8.14 3.84 -14.79
C GLY A 63 -9.25 4.76 -15.26
N THR A 64 -10.38 4.16 -15.61
CA THR A 64 -11.60 4.90 -15.94
C THR A 64 -12.42 5.14 -14.68
N GLN A 65 -13.35 6.08 -14.72
CA GLN A 65 -14.30 6.30 -13.62
C GLN A 65 -15.07 5.02 -13.28
N ARG A 66 -15.44 4.22 -14.29
CA ARG A 66 -16.14 2.94 -14.09
C ARG A 66 -15.24 1.87 -13.45
N PHE A 67 -14.01 1.73 -13.94
CA PHE A 67 -13.05 0.76 -13.43
C PHE A 67 -11.69 1.40 -13.18
N HIS A 68 -11.33 1.56 -11.92
CA HIS A 68 -10.07 2.15 -11.49
C HIS A 68 -9.40 1.35 -10.36
N ASP A 69 -8.11 1.63 -10.17
CA ASP A 69 -7.29 1.19 -9.04
C ASP A 69 -7.80 1.79 -7.74
N ASP A 70 -7.53 1.10 -6.63
CA ASP A 70 -7.81 1.61 -5.29
C ASP A 70 -7.17 2.99 -5.12
N ALA A 71 -7.93 3.91 -4.52
CA ALA A 71 -7.37 5.21 -4.18
C ALA A 71 -6.13 5.00 -3.28
N PRO A 72 -5.03 5.73 -3.52
CA PRO A 72 -3.87 5.65 -2.63
C PRO A 72 -4.35 6.06 -1.24
N THR A 73 -4.31 5.12 -0.29
CA THR A 73 -4.64 5.44 1.09
C THR A 73 -3.68 6.52 1.54
N THR A 74 -4.20 7.62 2.12
CA THR A 74 -3.35 8.58 2.83
C THR A 74 -2.70 7.78 3.95
N SER A 75 -1.44 7.42 3.77
CA SER A 75 -0.66 6.71 4.78
C SER A 75 -0.82 7.52 6.06
N LYS A 76 -1.54 6.99 7.06
CA LYS A 76 -1.51 7.57 8.40
C LYS A 76 -0.04 7.53 8.76
N GLN A 77 0.59 8.68 8.80
CA GLN A 77 1.99 8.80 9.15
C GLN A 77 2.07 8.23 10.57
N THR A 78 2.53 6.99 10.71
CA THR A 78 2.78 6.40 12.01
C THR A 78 3.81 7.29 12.64
N THR A 79 3.39 8.18 13.54
CA THR A 79 4.31 8.91 14.41
C THR A 79 5.10 7.82 15.13
N VAL A 80 6.32 7.57 14.66
CA VAL A 80 7.26 6.72 15.36
C VAL A 80 7.45 7.38 16.71
N ARG A 81 6.79 6.82 17.73
CA ARG A 81 6.96 7.24 19.12
C ARG A 81 8.43 6.97 19.41
N GLN A 82 9.25 8.03 19.40
CA GLN A 82 10.68 7.92 19.65
C GLN A 82 10.86 7.23 20.99
N LEU A 83 11.37 5.99 20.95
CA LEU A 83 11.77 5.29 22.16
C LEU A 83 12.92 6.09 22.77
N PRO A 84 12.86 6.48 24.06
CA PRO A 84 13.93 7.25 24.67
C PRO A 84 15.24 6.45 24.56
N LYS A 85 16.26 7.09 23.98
CA LYS A 85 17.61 6.56 23.89
C LYS A 85 18.10 6.29 25.33
N ARG A 86 18.42 5.03 25.65
CA ARG A 86 19.11 4.71 26.91
C ARG A 86 20.45 5.45 26.93
N ALA A 87 20.71 6.19 28.01
CA ALA A 87 22.00 6.84 28.22
C ALA A 87 23.10 5.76 28.30
N ALA A 88 24.24 6.04 27.67
CA ALA A 88 25.41 5.19 27.76
C ALA A 88 25.92 5.15 29.22
N PRO A 89 26.40 4.00 29.72
CA PRO A 89 27.03 3.95 31.03
C PRO A 89 28.32 4.78 31.03
N GLU A 90 28.52 5.55 32.09
CA GLU A 90 29.69 6.41 32.28
C GLU A 90 31.00 5.60 32.28
N PRO A 91 32.09 6.10 31.68
CA PRO A 91 33.36 5.40 31.65
C PRO A 91 33.97 5.36 33.05
N MET A 92 34.03 4.17 33.65
CA MET A 92 34.70 3.95 34.93
C MET A 92 36.21 4.12 34.73
N THR A 93 36.78 5.22 35.21
CA THR A 93 38.23 5.47 35.17
C THR A 93 38.93 4.53 36.15
N LEU A 94 39.68 3.56 35.64
CA LEU A 94 40.65 2.79 36.42
C LEU A 94 41.92 3.65 36.60
N GLN A 95 42.15 4.14 37.82
CA GLN A 95 43.41 4.77 38.19
C GLN A 95 44.49 3.70 38.41
N LEU A 96 45.56 3.73 37.62
CA LEU A 96 46.76 2.94 37.88
C LEU A 96 47.63 3.65 38.94
N PRO A 97 48.21 2.91 39.90
CA PRO A 97 49.12 3.48 40.87
C PRO A 97 50.45 3.88 40.22
N THR A 98 50.89 5.11 40.44
CA THR A 98 52.19 5.63 40.02
C THR A 98 53.29 5.04 40.90
N THR A 99 54.22 4.30 40.30
CA THR A 99 55.43 3.83 40.98
C THR A 99 56.49 4.93 40.97
N GLU A 100 56.66 5.63 42.09
CA GLU A 100 57.82 6.51 42.27
C GLU A 100 59.08 5.67 42.49
N ARG A 101 60.01 5.71 41.54
CA ARG A 101 61.40 5.26 41.72
C ARG A 101 62.17 6.37 42.43
N LYS A 102 62.58 6.10 43.67
CA LYS A 102 63.48 6.92 44.47
C LYS A 102 64.92 6.76 43.91
N SER A 103 65.52 7.86 43.45
CA SER A 103 66.92 7.90 43.02
C SER A 103 67.80 8.53 44.10
N ALA A 104 68.87 7.79 44.43
CA ALA A 104 70.14 8.13 45.11
C ALA A 104 70.11 9.10 46.30
#